data_AF-A0A4Y2I8D1-F1
#
_entry.id   AF-A0A4Y2I8D1-F1
#
_cell.length_a   1.000
_cell.length_b   1.000
_cell.length_c   1.000
_cell.angle_alpha   90.00
_cell.angle_beta   90.00
_cell.angle_gamma   90.00
#
_symmetry.space_group_name_H-M   'P 1'
#
loop_
_entity.id
_entity.type
_entity.pdbx_description
1 polymer ?
#
loop_
_entity_poly.entity_id
_entity_poly.type
_entity_poly.pdbx_seq_one_letter_code
_entity_poly.pdbx_strand_id
1 'polypeptide(L)'
;MFGWVVADSQVVLSWLSSPPRSWKPFIANRTSEILDLIAWNRWRYVPTKENPTDIDPRGVCPKDLPDCRLWWEGPTWLSSPEADWPKQLVLKDSDQHVLKEKKKPTFVFSIYLKNDIIDALIDKYSSYTKSQPVVC
;
A
#
# COMPACT_ATOMS: atom_id res chain seq x y z
N MET A 1 -1.75 -8.34 17.50
CA MET A 1 -0.89 -9.09 16.56
C MET A 1 -0.47 -8.12 15.46
N PHE A 2 0.82 -7.80 15.31
CA PHE A 2 1.29 -6.69 14.45
C PHE A 2 1.73 -7.23 13.08
N GLY A 3 1.03 -6.86 12.01
CA GLY A 3 1.43 -7.12 10.62
C GLY A 3 2.04 -5.88 9.97
N TRP A 4 2.93 -6.09 9.00
CA TRP A 4 3.54 -5.03 8.18
C TRP A 4 2.67 -4.67 6.98
N VAL A 5 2.79 -3.43 6.52
CA VAL A 5 2.20 -2.95 5.26
C VAL A 5 3.31 -2.52 4.33
N VAL A 6 3.24 -2.97 3.07
CA VAL A 6 4.23 -2.64 2.05
C VAL A 6 3.65 -1.71 0.99
N ALA A 7 4.45 -0.78 0.50
CA ALA A 7 4.12 0.10 -0.62
C ALA A 7 5.34 0.30 -1.52
N ASP A 8 5.13 0.37 -2.82
CA ASP A 8 6.18 0.56 -3.82
C ASP A 8 6.43 2.04 -4.17
N SER A 9 5.48 2.90 -3.84
CA SER A 9 5.62 4.34 -4.04
C SER A 9 6.41 5.00 -2.92
N GLN A 10 7.69 5.28 -3.19
CA GLN A 10 8.54 6.06 -2.28
C GLN A 10 7.99 7.46 -2.02
N VAL A 11 7.29 8.04 -2.99
CA VAL A 11 6.61 9.34 -2.83
C VAL A 11 5.54 9.27 -1.75
N VAL A 12 4.72 8.23 -1.76
CA VAL A 12 3.66 8.10 -0.76
C VAL A 12 4.22 7.71 0.61
N LEU A 13 5.24 6.83 0.65
CA LEU A 13 5.95 6.56 1.90
C LEU A 13 6.55 7.85 2.50
N SER A 14 7.06 8.75 1.66
CA SER A 14 7.50 10.07 2.13
C SER A 14 6.35 10.94 2.64
N TRP A 15 5.16 10.86 2.05
CA TRP A 15 4.00 11.59 2.58
C TRP A 15 3.56 11.06 3.95
N LEU A 16 3.58 9.75 4.13
CA LEU A 16 3.22 9.08 5.38
C LEU A 16 4.28 9.25 6.48
N SER A 17 5.54 9.50 6.12
CA SER A 17 6.62 9.73 7.08
C SER A 17 6.58 11.11 7.74
N SER A 18 5.86 12.07 7.14
CA SER A 18 5.78 13.45 7.61
C SER A 18 4.39 13.76 8.15
N PRO A 19 4.26 14.71 9.09
CA PRO A 19 2.94 15.09 9.62
C PRO A 19 1.97 15.47 8.48
N PRO A 20 0.71 14.98 8.47
CA PRO A 20 -0.24 15.24 7.39
C PRO A 20 -0.40 16.72 7.05
N ARG A 21 -0.40 17.58 8.08
CA ARG A 21 -0.48 19.06 7.96
C ARG A 21 0.62 19.70 7.12
N SER A 22 1.72 18.98 6.87
CA SER A 22 2.83 19.45 6.05
C SER A 22 2.52 19.43 4.54
N TRP A 23 1.42 18.78 4.13
CA TRP A 23 1.02 18.58 2.75
C TRP A 23 -0.22 19.38 2.36
N LYS A 24 -0.48 19.48 1.05
CA LYS A 24 -1.71 20.08 0.51
C LYS A 24 -2.96 19.36 1.04
N PRO A 25 -4.12 20.03 1.19
CA PRO A 25 -5.31 19.47 1.84
C PRO A 25 -5.72 18.08 1.37
N PHE A 26 -5.65 17.81 0.06
CA PHE A 26 -5.96 16.48 -0.49
C PHE A 26 -5.03 15.38 0.05
N ILE A 27 -3.72 15.62 0.04
CA ILE A 27 -2.73 14.65 0.53
C ILE A 27 -2.85 14.53 2.04
N ALA A 28 -2.95 15.66 2.75
CA ALA A 28 -3.09 15.71 4.20
C ALA A 28 -4.30 14.90 4.69
N ASN A 29 -5.46 15.06 4.05
CA ASN A 29 -6.66 14.33 4.43
C ASN A 29 -6.47 12.81 4.25
N ARG A 30 -5.88 12.39 3.11
CA ARG A 30 -5.63 10.97 2.83
C ARG A 30 -4.59 10.36 3.75
N THR A 31 -3.48 11.05 4.00
CA THR A 31 -2.45 10.52 4.91
C THR A 31 -2.92 10.50 6.35
N SER A 32 -3.78 11.45 6.78
CA SER A 32 -4.42 11.39 8.11
C SER A 32 -5.28 10.14 8.25
N GLU A 33 -6.21 9.90 7.31
CA GLU A 33 -7.08 8.72 7.33
C GLU A 33 -6.27 7.41 7.38
N ILE A 34 -5.21 7.32 6.58
CA ILE A 34 -4.34 6.14 6.54
C ILE A 34 -3.58 5.96 7.86
N LEU A 35 -2.99 7.03 8.41
CA LEU A 35 -2.20 6.95 9.64
C LEU A 35 -3.06 6.72 10.89
N ASP A 36 -4.34 7.13 10.86
CA ASP A 36 -5.32 6.81 11.90
C ASP A 36 -5.63 5.30 11.96
N LEU A 37 -5.54 4.62 10.82
CA LEU A 37 -5.77 3.18 10.71
C LEU A 37 -4.48 2.38 10.97
N ILE A 38 -3.37 2.86 10.44
CA ILE A 38 -2.09 2.13 10.41
C ILE A 38 -0.96 3.10 10.69
N ALA A 39 -0.36 2.97 11.87
CA ALA A 39 0.77 3.77 12.28
C ALA A 39 1.94 3.69 11.26
N TRP A 40 2.58 4.84 11.01
CA TRP A 40 3.70 4.99 10.07
C TRP A 40 4.78 3.92 10.26
N ASN A 41 5.11 3.58 11.51
CA ASN A 41 6.16 2.62 11.81
C ASN A 41 5.92 1.21 11.25
N ARG A 42 4.68 0.88 10.83
CA ARG A 42 4.32 -0.40 10.18
C ARG A 42 4.45 -0.40 8.66
N TRP A 43 4.75 0.75 8.06
CA TRP A 43 4.92 0.86 6.62
C TRP A 43 6.36 0.52 6.21
N ARG A 44 6.50 -0.16 5.07
CA ARG A 44 7.78 -0.53 4.47
C ARG A 44 7.75 -0.38 2.96
N TYR A 45 8.92 -0.17 2.38
CA TYR A 45 9.11 -0.13 0.94
C TYR A 45 9.20 -1.55 0.36
N VAL A 46 8.49 -1.78 -0.75
CA VAL A 46 8.66 -2.95 -1.61
C VAL A 46 9.09 -2.48 -3.00
N PRO A 47 10.11 -3.07 -3.64
CA PRO A 47 10.41 -2.78 -5.04
C PRO A 47 9.19 -3.05 -5.93
N THR A 48 8.87 -2.16 -6.87
CA THR A 48 7.70 -2.30 -7.79
C THR A 48 7.62 -3.69 -8.44
N LYS A 49 8.76 -4.30 -8.82
CA LYS A 49 8.78 -5.64 -9.43
C LYS A 49 8.39 -6.77 -8.47
N GLU A 50 8.46 -6.51 -7.18
CA GLU A 50 8.15 -7.43 -6.10
C GLU A 50 6.87 -7.02 -5.37
N ASN A 51 6.20 -5.95 -5.82
CA ASN A 51 4.91 -5.56 -5.30
C ASN A 51 3.85 -6.48 -5.91
N PRO A 52 3.21 -7.35 -5.12
CA PRO A 52 2.32 -8.33 -5.71
C PRO A 52 1.08 -7.69 -6.34
N THR A 53 0.75 -6.43 -6.03
CA THR A 53 -0.39 -5.74 -6.65
C THR A 53 -0.11 -5.11 -7.99
N ASP A 54 1.16 -5.00 -8.37
CA ASP A 54 1.54 -4.62 -9.74
C ASP A 54 1.54 -5.82 -10.69
N ILE A 55 1.32 -7.02 -10.15
CA ILE A 55 0.92 -8.18 -10.95
C ILE A 55 -0.48 -7.86 -11.47
N ASP A 56 -0.56 -7.38 -12.71
CA ASP A 56 -1.83 -7.10 -13.36
C ASP A 56 -2.65 -8.41 -13.42
N PRO A 57 -3.75 -8.55 -12.67
CA PRO A 57 -4.60 -9.73 -12.76
C PRO A 57 -5.28 -9.83 -14.14
N ARG A 58 -5.25 -8.76 -14.95
CA ARG A 58 -5.73 -8.72 -16.34
C ARG A 58 -4.64 -9.11 -17.35
N GLY A 59 -3.37 -9.06 -16.94
CA GLY A 59 -2.20 -9.43 -17.75
C GLY A 59 -1.69 -10.84 -17.45
N VAL A 60 -1.91 -11.34 -16.23
CA VAL A 60 -1.70 -12.74 -15.87
C VAL A 60 -2.93 -13.54 -16.28
N CYS A 61 -2.73 -14.56 -17.11
CA CYS A 61 -3.84 -15.43 -17.48
C CYS A 61 -4.35 -16.11 -16.19
N PRO A 62 -5.66 -16.20 -15.94
CA PRO A 62 -6.19 -16.78 -14.68
C PRO A 62 -5.65 -18.19 -14.36
N LYS A 63 -5.23 -18.93 -15.39
CA LYS A 63 -4.56 -20.24 -15.27
C LYS A 63 -3.15 -20.18 -14.65
N ASP A 64 -2.45 -19.05 -14.77
CA ASP A 64 -1.08 -18.85 -14.31
C ASP A 64 -1.04 -18.21 -12.90
N LEU A 65 -2.19 -17.69 -12.43
CA LEU A 65 -2.32 -17.07 -11.11
C LEU A 65 -2.09 -18.08 -9.95
N PRO A 66 -2.55 -19.34 -9.99
CA PRO A 66 -2.25 -20.32 -8.94
C PRO A 66 -0.75 -20.57 -8.75
N ASP A 67 0.02 -20.50 -9.83
CA ASP A 67 1.48 -20.69 -9.81
C ASP A 67 2.25 -19.40 -9.46
N CYS A 68 1.54 -18.28 -9.31
CA CYS A 68 2.13 -16.99 -9.01
C CYS A 68 2.47 -16.86 -7.52
N ARG A 69 3.62 -17.42 -7.11
CA ARG A 69 4.08 -17.38 -5.72
C ARG A 69 4.17 -15.97 -5.16
N LEU A 70 4.57 -14.99 -5.96
CA LEU A 70 4.64 -13.59 -5.51
C LEU A 70 3.27 -13.06 -5.05
N TRP A 71 2.17 -13.46 -5.71
CA TRP A 71 0.81 -13.07 -5.33
C TRP A 71 0.35 -13.72 -4.02
N TRP A 72 0.63 -15.01 -3.85
CA TRP A 72 0.13 -15.81 -2.71
C TRP A 72 1.02 -15.77 -1.48
N GLU A 73 2.34 -15.82 -1.67
CA GLU A 73 3.34 -15.89 -0.62
C GLU A 73 3.99 -14.53 -0.34
N GLY A 74 3.88 -13.59 -1.29
CA GLY A 74 4.53 -12.29 -1.20
C GLY A 74 6.04 -12.36 -1.55
N PRO A 75 6.76 -11.26 -1.29
CA PRO A 75 8.20 -11.19 -1.52
C PRO A 75 8.95 -12.10 -0.54
N THR A 76 9.97 -12.80 -1.03
CA THR A 76 10.75 -13.75 -0.22
C THR A 76 11.45 -13.09 0.96
N TRP A 77 11.91 -11.84 0.82
CA TRP A 77 12.56 -11.09 1.89
C TRP A 77 11.63 -10.74 3.05
N LEU A 78 10.30 -10.77 2.86
CA LEU A 78 9.35 -10.52 3.96
C LEU A 78 9.43 -11.62 5.03
N SER A 79 9.91 -12.81 4.65
CA SER A 79 10.19 -13.93 5.56
C SER A 79 11.62 -13.91 6.13
N SER A 80 12.48 -13.03 5.62
CA SER A 80 13.86 -12.84 6.10
C SER A 80 13.90 -11.85 7.28
N PRO A 81 14.99 -11.82 8.07
CA PRO A 81 15.20 -10.78 9.08
C PRO A 81 15.06 -9.36 8.52
N GLU A 82 14.52 -8.42 9.30
CA GLU A 82 14.33 -7.01 8.89
C GLU A 82 15.62 -6.33 8.38
N ALA A 83 16.80 -6.82 8.79
CA ALA A 83 18.09 -6.33 8.33
C ALA A 83 18.31 -6.54 6.81
N ASP A 84 17.66 -7.55 6.24
CA ASP A 84 17.78 -7.92 4.83
C ASP A 84 16.68 -7.29 3.96
N TRP A 85 15.81 -6.47 4.56
CA TRP A 85 14.68 -5.88 3.85
C TRP A 85 15.15 -4.75 2.91
N PRO A 86 14.37 -4.45 1.86
CA PRO A 86 14.65 -3.34 0.97
C PRO A 86 14.82 -2.03 1.76
N LYS A 87 15.89 -1.28 1.44
CA LYS A 87 16.16 -0.01 2.12
C LYS A 87 15.02 0.96 1.85
N GLN A 88 14.46 1.48 2.94
CA GLN A 88 13.48 2.54 2.87
C GLN A 88 14.18 3.88 2.58
N LEU A 89 14.02 4.40 1.36
CA LEU A 89 14.52 5.73 1.02
C LEU A 89 13.60 6.77 1.67
N VAL A 90 14.04 7.35 2.78
CA VAL A 90 13.41 8.55 3.33
C VAL A 90 13.90 9.74 2.49
N LEU A 91 12.98 10.36 1.75
CA LEU A 91 13.30 11.54 0.95
C LEU A 91 13.78 12.67 1.86
N LYS A 92 14.90 13.30 1.49
CA LYS A 92 15.45 14.44 2.23
C LYS A 92 14.49 15.63 2.12
N ASP A 93 14.50 16.53 3.09
CA ASP A 93 13.59 17.70 3.13
C ASP A 93 13.59 18.53 1.83
N SER A 94 14.74 18.60 1.14
CA SER A 94 14.87 19.24 -0.18
C SER A 94 13.95 18.63 -1.24
N ASP A 95 13.81 17.30 -1.23
CA ASP A 95 13.03 16.54 -2.21
C ASP A 95 11.52 16.60 -1.88
N GLN A 96 11.19 16.75 -0.60
CA GLN A 96 9.81 16.94 -0.14
C GLN A 96 9.21 18.26 -0.65
N HIS A 97 10.02 19.32 -0.77
CA HIS A 97 9.56 20.62 -1.28
C HIS A 97 9.09 20.52 -2.74
N VAL A 98 9.82 19.75 -3.56
CA VAL A 98 9.49 19.48 -4.97
C VAL A 98 8.21 18.65 -5.09
N LEU A 99 8.00 17.68 -4.21
CA LEU A 99 6.79 16.84 -4.20
C LEU A 99 5.53 17.62 -3.81
N LYS A 100 5.65 18.65 -2.97
CA LYS A 100 4.51 19.52 -2.62
C LYS A 100 3.96 20.27 -3.83
N GLU A 101 4.77 20.51 -4.86
CA GLU A 101 4.39 21.34 -6.00
C GLU A 101 3.69 20.56 -7.13
N LYS A 102 3.99 19.27 -7.33
CA LYS A 102 3.41 18.48 -8.44
C LYS A 102 1.90 18.27 -8.30
N LYS A 103 1.14 18.59 -9.36
CA LYS A 103 -0.31 18.39 -9.47
C LYS A 103 -0.62 17.07 -10.17
N LYS A 104 -1.51 16.29 -9.54
CA LYS A 104 -2.17 15.05 -10.00
C LYS A 104 -1.24 13.83 -10.11
N PRO A 105 -1.43 12.85 -9.21
CA PRO A 105 -1.84 11.55 -9.73
C PRO A 105 -3.07 10.99 -9.01
N THR A 106 -3.91 10.28 -9.77
CA THR A 106 -4.86 9.31 -9.23
C THR A 106 -4.03 8.14 -8.72
N PHE A 107 -4.04 7.90 -7.41
CA PHE A 107 -3.33 6.78 -6.78
C PHE A 107 -4.33 5.70 -6.38
N VAL A 108 -4.08 4.48 -6.85
CA VAL A 108 -4.72 3.27 -6.32
C VAL A 108 -3.73 2.67 -5.34
N PHE A 109 -4.12 2.60 -4.07
CA PHE A 109 -3.36 1.89 -3.05
C PHE A 109 -3.90 0.48 -2.94
N SER A 110 -3.02 -0.49 -3.08
CA SER A 110 -3.31 -1.85 -2.71
C SER A 110 -2.58 -2.15 -1.42
N ILE A 111 -3.34 -2.46 -0.38
CA ILE A 111 -2.80 -2.69 0.96
C ILE A 111 -2.88 -4.19 1.21
N TYR A 112 -1.73 -4.86 1.28
CA TYR A 112 -1.67 -6.21 1.85
C TYR A 112 -1.79 -6.10 3.36
N LEU A 113 -2.94 -6.52 3.87
CA LEU A 113 -3.25 -6.53 5.28
C LEU A 113 -3.51 -7.96 5.71
N LYS A 114 -3.09 -8.32 6.92
CA LYS A 114 -3.63 -9.52 7.57
C LYS A 114 -5.14 -9.35 7.71
N ASN A 115 -5.87 -10.46 7.57
CA ASN A 115 -7.33 -10.52 7.50
C ASN A 115 -8.03 -9.59 8.51
N ASP A 116 -7.58 -9.55 9.77
CA ASP A 116 -8.20 -8.73 10.81
C ASP A 116 -8.26 -7.21 10.52
N ILE A 117 -7.28 -6.66 9.79
CA ILE A 117 -7.28 -5.23 9.39
C ILE A 117 -8.08 -5.06 8.08
N ILE A 118 -8.06 -6.07 7.20
CA ILE A 118 -8.95 -6.08 6.02
C ILE A 118 -10.40 -6.00 6.48
N ASP A 119 -10.79 -6.82 7.45
CA ASP A 119 -12.16 -6.87 7.98
C ASP A 119 -12.56 -5.51 8.58
N ALA A 120 -11.67 -4.87 9.35
CA ALA A 120 -11.92 -3.54 9.90
C ALA A 120 -12.05 -2.45 8.81
N LEU A 121 -11.31 -2.55 7.69
CA LEU A 121 -11.42 -1.62 6.56
C LEU A 121 -12.64 -1.88 5.69
N ILE A 122 -12.98 -3.15 5.47
CA ILE A 122 -14.22 -3.56 4.84
C ILE A 122 -15.35 -2.99 5.70
N ASP A 123 -15.48 -3.31 6.97
CA ASP A 123 -16.57 -2.79 7.81
C ASP A 123 -16.67 -1.25 7.82
N LYS A 124 -15.54 -0.54 7.73
CA LYS A 124 -15.53 0.93 7.73
C LYS A 124 -15.92 1.56 6.39
N TYR A 125 -15.62 0.92 5.25
CA TYR A 125 -15.80 1.51 3.91
C TYR A 125 -16.67 0.67 2.95
N SER A 126 -17.11 -0.51 3.37
CA SER A 126 -17.95 -1.45 2.62
C SER A 126 -19.42 -1.09 2.79
N SER A 127 -20.07 -0.70 1.70
CA SER A 127 -21.53 -0.59 1.60
C SER A 127 -22.17 -1.90 1.08
N TYR A 128 -21.51 -3.05 1.25
CA TYR A 128 -21.97 -4.33 0.72
C TYR A 128 -23.17 -4.90 1.50
N THR A 129 -24.36 -4.36 1.24
CA THR A 129 -25.64 -5.08 1.46
C THR A 129 -26.41 -5.33 0.16
N LYS A 130 -25.81 -5.16 -1.02
CA LYS A 130 -26.45 -5.56 -2.29
C LYS A 130 -25.46 -6.16 -3.27
N SER A 131 -25.33 -7.47 -3.25
CA SER A 131 -24.86 -8.22 -4.41
C SER A 131 -25.74 -9.44 -4.54
N GLN A 132 -26.77 -9.34 -5.40
CA GLN A 132 -27.44 -10.54 -5.92
C GLN A 132 -26.49 -11.21 -6.92
N PRO A 133 -26.42 -12.54 -6.95
CA PRO A 133 -25.57 -13.24 -7.90
C PRO A 133 -26.10 -13.01 -9.32
N VAL A 134 -25.29 -12.37 -10.17
CA VAL A 134 -25.48 -12.46 -11.61
C VAL A 134 -24.90 -13.80 -12.03
N VAL A 135 -25.78 -14.77 -12.23
CA VAL A 135 -25.48 -16.04 -12.88
C VAL A 135 -25.30 -15.76 -14.38
N CYS A 136 -24.26 -16.34 -14.97
CA CYS A 136 -23.95 -16.29 -16.40
C CYS A 136 -25.11 -16.81 -17.27
#